data_AF-A0A1E3R6F5-F1
#
_entry.id   AF-A0A1E3R6F5-F1
#
_cell.length_a   1.000
_cell.length_b   1.000
_cell.length_c   1.000
_cell.angle_alpha   90.00
_cell.angle_beta   90.00
_cell.angle_gamma   90.00
#
_symmetry.space_group_name_H-M   'P 1'
#
loop_
_entity.id
_entity.type
_entity.pdbx_description
1 polymer ?
#
loop_
_entity_poly.entity_id
_entity_poly.type
_entity_poly.pdbx_seq_one_letter_code
_entity_poly.pdbx_strand_id
1 'polypeptide(L)'
;MPLYAAVDHIHDYVVQAKGAFNETLLGVLRLKDRNQLVEVRIVLHALTAPRLGETCSWIARNLPFVDHVALMGLENTGFAIANDDTLWIDPMDYQDQLKASIDVLSTARVNVSIYNLPLCVIDPSIRPFAVQSISDWKNTYVEECERCSVRSSCAGFFSTGRPKLSRGIAPI
;
A
#
# COMPACT_ATOMS: atom_id res chain seq x y z
N MET A 1 9.83 6.50 -1.37
CA MET A 1 10.88 5.46 -1.32
C MET A 1 10.24 4.12 -0.98
N PRO A 2 10.43 3.06 -1.77
CA PRO A 2 9.85 1.76 -1.49
C PRO A 2 10.51 1.10 -0.28
N LEU A 3 9.72 0.58 0.67
CA LEU A 3 10.22 -0.19 1.82
C LEU A 3 9.25 -1.35 2.10
N TYR A 4 9.52 -2.50 1.49
CA TYR A 4 8.59 -3.63 1.44
C TYR A 4 8.54 -4.53 2.69
N ALA A 5 9.56 -4.51 3.55
CA ALA A 5 9.60 -5.30 4.78
C ALA A 5 10.55 -4.70 5.81
N ALA A 6 10.32 -4.99 7.10
CA ALA A 6 11.29 -4.72 8.19
C ALA A 6 12.53 -5.63 8.17
N VAL A 7 12.46 -6.72 7.40
CA VAL A 7 13.50 -7.73 7.31
C VAL A 7 14.20 -7.60 5.96
N ASP A 8 15.51 -7.44 6.02
CA ASP A 8 16.39 -7.11 4.88
C ASP A 8 16.27 -8.09 3.72
N HIS A 9 16.39 -9.40 3.94
CA HIS A 9 16.35 -10.39 2.87
C HIS A 9 14.96 -10.49 2.22
N ILE A 10 13.87 -10.18 2.95
CA ILE A 10 12.52 -10.14 2.39
C ILE A 10 12.38 -8.89 1.51
N HIS A 11 12.84 -7.74 2.01
CA HIS A 11 12.85 -6.50 1.23
C HIS A 11 13.66 -6.67 -0.06
N ASP A 12 14.89 -7.15 0.05
CA ASP A 12 15.82 -7.36 -1.05
C ASP A 12 15.29 -8.37 -2.06
N TYR A 13 14.57 -9.41 -1.60
CA TYR A 13 13.87 -10.33 -2.47
C TYR A 13 12.76 -9.63 -3.26
N VAL A 14 11.93 -8.79 -2.64
CA VAL A 14 10.89 -8.06 -3.38
C VAL A 14 11.50 -7.07 -4.39
N VAL A 15 12.58 -6.36 -4.02
CA VAL A 15 13.28 -5.43 -4.91
C VAL A 15 14.11 -6.14 -5.98
N GLN A 16 14.42 -7.42 -5.80
CA GLN A 16 15.34 -8.21 -6.63
C GLN A 16 16.77 -7.61 -6.65
N ALA A 17 17.22 -7.08 -5.51
CA ALA A 17 18.55 -6.51 -5.37
C ALA A 17 19.09 -6.70 -3.94
N LYS A 18 20.25 -7.38 -3.82
CA LYS A 18 20.94 -7.58 -2.55
C LYS A 18 21.47 -6.24 -2.01
N GLY A 19 21.21 -5.94 -0.75
CA GLY A 19 21.58 -4.70 -0.09
C GLY A 19 20.58 -3.56 -0.27
N ALA A 20 19.48 -3.76 -1.02
CA ALA A 20 18.50 -2.73 -1.32
C ALA A 20 17.85 -2.14 -0.06
N PHE A 21 17.66 -2.94 0.99
CA PHE A 21 17.13 -2.48 2.27
C PHE A 21 18.06 -1.42 2.90
N ASN A 22 19.36 -1.73 2.98
CA ASN A 22 20.36 -0.82 3.54
C ASN A 22 20.51 0.45 2.70
N GLU A 23 20.52 0.32 1.38
CA GLU A 23 20.55 1.47 0.47
C GLU A 23 19.32 2.37 0.63
N THR A 24 18.14 1.76 0.77
CA THR A 24 16.88 2.48 1.01
C THR A 24 16.92 3.25 2.31
N LEU A 25 17.31 2.61 3.42
CA LEU A 25 17.41 3.29 4.71
C LEU A 25 18.44 4.42 4.69
N LEU A 26 19.61 4.18 4.09
CA LEU A 26 20.63 5.20 3.94
C LEU A 26 20.14 6.37 3.09
N GLY A 27 19.37 6.10 2.03
CA GLY A 27 18.73 7.13 1.22
C GLY A 27 17.72 7.96 2.02
N VAL A 28 16.86 7.32 2.81
CA VAL A 28 15.92 8.00 3.71
C VAL A 28 16.67 8.93 4.66
N LEU A 29 17.70 8.42 5.35
CA LEU A 29 18.50 9.20 6.30
C LEU A 29 19.18 10.40 5.63
N ARG A 30 19.80 10.19 4.45
CA ARG A 30 20.48 11.27 3.70
C ARG A 30 19.54 12.36 3.19
N LEU A 31 18.30 11.99 2.85
CA LEU A 31 17.27 12.95 2.44
C LEU A 31 16.79 13.77 3.64
N LYS A 32 16.56 13.12 4.79
CA LYS A 32 16.14 13.81 6.01
C LYS A 32 17.23 14.72 6.58
N ASP A 33 18.50 14.33 6.49
CA ASP A 33 19.65 15.20 6.80
C ASP A 33 19.68 16.50 5.97
N ARG A 34 19.06 16.48 4.78
CA ARG A 34 18.90 17.64 3.89
C ARG A 34 17.52 18.28 3.96
N ASN A 35 16.75 17.99 5.02
CA ASN A 35 15.37 18.47 5.22
C ASN A 35 14.43 18.21 4.03
N GLN A 36 14.66 17.14 3.27
CA GLN A 36 13.75 16.75 2.20
C GLN A 36 12.56 15.99 2.76
N LEU A 37 11.40 16.15 2.12
CA LEU A 37 10.20 15.36 2.45
C LEU A 37 10.37 13.94 1.93
N VAL A 38 10.05 12.96 2.76
CA VAL A 38 10.17 11.53 2.44
C VAL A 38 8.84 10.84 2.69
N GLU A 39 8.25 10.32 1.61
CA GLU A 39 7.15 9.38 1.65
C GLU A 39 7.69 7.95 1.52
N VAL A 40 7.44 7.10 2.50
CA VAL A 40 7.71 5.65 2.43
C VAL A 40 6.55 4.95 1.76
N ARG A 41 6.80 4.07 0.79
CA ARG A 41 5.77 3.39 0.01
C ARG A 41 5.87 1.89 0.21
N ILE A 42 4.74 1.26 0.53
CA ILE A 42 4.64 -0.20 0.66
C ILE A 42 3.54 -0.66 -0.29
N VAL A 43 3.90 -1.48 -1.28
CA VAL A 43 2.91 -2.13 -2.15
C VAL A 43 2.42 -3.38 -1.45
N LEU A 44 1.09 -3.52 -1.38
CA LEU A 44 0.39 -4.60 -0.69
C LEU A 44 0.18 -5.78 -1.66
N HIS A 45 0.94 -6.85 -1.44
CA HIS A 45 0.89 -8.09 -2.20
C HIS A 45 1.22 -9.27 -1.28
N ALA A 46 1.12 -10.52 -1.75
CA ALA A 46 1.17 -11.71 -0.89
C ALA A 46 2.48 -11.85 -0.06
N LEU A 47 3.59 -11.29 -0.56
CA LEU A 47 4.87 -11.27 0.18
C LEU A 47 4.99 -10.16 1.25
N THR A 48 4.23 -9.06 1.14
CA THR A 48 4.31 -7.90 2.05
C THR A 48 3.12 -7.82 3.00
N ALA A 49 1.90 -8.02 2.49
CA ALA A 49 0.65 -7.79 3.23
C ALA A 49 0.52 -8.66 4.50
N PRO A 50 0.90 -9.95 4.52
CA PRO A 50 0.85 -10.75 5.75
C PRO A 50 1.76 -10.26 6.87
N ARG A 51 2.84 -9.53 6.54
CA ARG A 51 3.84 -9.00 7.49
C ARG A 51 3.74 -7.48 7.64
N LEU A 52 2.62 -6.90 7.21
CA LEU A 52 2.47 -5.45 7.17
C LEU A 52 2.52 -4.84 8.58
N GLY A 53 1.83 -5.46 9.54
CA GLY A 53 1.83 -4.98 10.93
C GLY A 53 3.22 -4.93 11.55
N GLU A 54 4.05 -5.94 11.28
CA GLU A 54 5.45 -5.96 11.71
C GLU A 54 6.25 -4.83 11.04
N THR A 55 6.09 -4.67 9.73
CA THR A 55 6.79 -3.65 8.94
C THR A 55 6.43 -2.24 9.40
N CYS A 56 5.15 -1.95 9.61
CA CYS A 56 4.67 -0.67 10.09
C CYS A 56 5.06 -0.40 11.55
N SER A 57 5.10 -1.44 12.40
CA SER A 57 5.66 -1.32 13.77
C SER A 57 7.14 -0.98 13.76
N TRP A 58 7.90 -1.56 12.85
CA TRP A 58 9.31 -1.24 12.68
C TRP A 58 9.50 0.21 12.18
N ILE A 59 8.72 0.65 11.20
CA ILE A 59 8.74 2.04 10.69
C ILE A 59 8.40 3.02 11.81
N ALA A 60 7.32 2.78 12.57
CA ALA A 60 6.91 3.63 13.67
C ALA A 60 8.02 3.81 14.74
N ARG A 61 8.86 2.80 14.95
CA ARG A 61 9.95 2.84 15.93
C ARG A 61 11.24 3.44 15.39
N ASN A 62 11.59 3.12 14.14
CA ASN A 62 12.92 3.42 13.58
C ASN A 62 12.93 4.62 12.63
N LEU A 63 11.79 4.89 12.00
CA LEU A 63 11.61 5.96 11.02
C LEU A 63 10.45 6.92 11.39
N PRO A 64 10.22 7.30 12.67
CA PRO A 64 9.09 8.16 13.03
C PRO A 64 9.16 9.58 12.43
N PHE A 65 10.32 9.95 11.87
CA PHE A 65 10.60 11.25 11.27
C PHE A 65 10.29 11.33 9.76
N VAL A 66 9.80 10.24 9.14
CA VAL A 66 9.34 10.29 7.74
C VAL A 66 8.03 11.08 7.68
N ASP A 67 7.83 11.78 6.57
CA ASP A 67 6.72 12.72 6.44
C ASP A 67 5.40 12.01 6.15
N HIS A 68 5.47 10.83 5.52
CA HIS A 68 4.30 10.03 5.17
C HIS A 68 4.65 8.55 4.92
N VAL A 69 3.69 7.67 5.18
CA VAL A 69 3.69 6.27 4.78
C VAL A 69 2.47 5.98 3.91
N ALA A 70 2.70 5.56 2.67
CA ALA A 70 1.65 5.15 1.74
C ALA A 70 1.56 3.62 1.68
N LEU A 71 0.41 3.07 2.06
CA LEU A 71 0.07 1.65 1.95
C LEU A 71 -0.75 1.47 0.67
N MET A 72 -0.16 0.87 -0.35
CA MET A 72 -0.63 0.96 -1.73
C MET A 72 -1.14 -0.39 -2.25
N GLY A 73 -2.37 -0.46 -2.74
CA GLY A 73 -2.84 -1.60 -3.52
C GLY A 73 -1.95 -1.88 -4.74
N LEU A 74 -1.76 -3.17 -5.06
CA LEU A 74 -0.95 -3.63 -6.20
C LEU A 74 -1.65 -3.32 -7.53
N GLU A 75 -0.96 -2.60 -8.41
CA GLU A 75 -1.31 -2.52 -9.83
C GLU A 75 -0.79 -3.77 -10.55
N ASN A 76 -1.67 -4.55 -11.17
CA ASN A 76 -1.26 -5.77 -11.87
C ASN A 76 -0.74 -5.49 -13.29
N THR A 77 0.43 -4.88 -13.37
CA THR A 77 1.15 -4.54 -14.62
C THR A 77 2.62 -5.01 -14.57
N GLY A 78 3.27 -5.09 -15.73
CA GLY A 78 4.70 -5.39 -15.82
C GLY A 78 5.10 -6.70 -15.13
N PHE A 79 6.07 -6.64 -14.22
CA PHE A 79 6.53 -7.79 -13.45
C PHE A 79 5.45 -8.40 -12.53
N ALA A 80 4.43 -7.64 -12.16
CA ALA A 80 3.33 -8.18 -11.38
C ALA A 80 2.56 -9.25 -12.17
N ILE A 81 2.32 -9.01 -13.47
CA ILE A 81 1.66 -9.99 -14.35
C ILE A 81 2.49 -11.27 -14.47
N ALA A 82 3.81 -11.15 -14.57
CA ALA A 82 4.71 -12.31 -14.71
C ALA A 82 4.80 -13.15 -13.42
N ASN A 83 4.46 -12.57 -12.26
CA ASN A 83 4.55 -13.19 -10.94
C ASN A 83 3.19 -13.20 -10.23
N ASP A 84 2.10 -13.20 -10.99
CA ASP A 84 0.75 -13.02 -10.48
C ASP A 84 0.38 -14.06 -9.40
N ASP A 85 0.70 -15.33 -9.63
CA ASP A 85 0.45 -16.42 -8.68
C ASP A 85 1.21 -16.25 -7.35
N THR A 86 2.34 -15.55 -7.39
CA THR A 86 3.19 -15.29 -6.21
C THR A 86 2.82 -14.00 -5.49
N LEU A 87 2.30 -13.01 -6.21
CA LEU A 87 2.08 -11.66 -5.69
C LEU A 87 0.62 -11.36 -5.38
N TRP A 88 -0.32 -11.96 -6.08
CA TRP A 88 -1.73 -11.65 -5.85
C TRP A 88 -2.18 -12.12 -4.47
N ILE A 89 -2.92 -11.24 -3.79
CA ILE A 89 -3.63 -11.52 -2.54
C ILE A 89 -4.89 -10.66 -2.52
N ASP A 90 -6.02 -11.23 -2.10
CA ASP A 90 -7.27 -10.47 -2.00
C ASP A 90 -7.17 -9.45 -0.86
N PRO A 91 -7.53 -8.16 -1.07
CA PRO A 91 -7.71 -7.18 0.00
C PRO A 91 -8.49 -7.67 1.21
N MET A 92 -9.46 -8.56 1.00
CA MET A 92 -10.23 -9.16 2.08
C MET A 92 -9.40 -10.09 2.98
N ASP A 93 -8.28 -10.63 2.50
CA ASP A 93 -7.43 -11.56 3.23
C ASP A 93 -6.37 -10.86 4.12
N TYR A 94 -6.20 -9.55 4.00
CA TYR A 94 -5.23 -8.79 4.81
C TYR A 94 -5.82 -7.57 5.54
N GLN A 95 -7.15 -7.49 5.68
CA GLN A 95 -7.81 -6.35 6.35
C GLN A 95 -7.32 -6.13 7.78
N ASP A 96 -7.14 -7.21 8.55
CA ASP A 96 -6.65 -7.13 9.94
C ASP A 96 -5.23 -6.56 10.01
N GLN A 97 -4.36 -7.01 9.11
CA GLN A 97 -2.99 -6.51 9.00
C GLN A 97 -2.96 -5.03 8.61
N LEU A 98 -3.82 -4.63 7.66
CA LEU A 98 -3.94 -3.24 7.24
C LEU A 98 -4.43 -2.34 8.37
N LYS A 99 -5.47 -2.77 9.10
CA LYS A 99 -6.03 -2.04 10.23
C LYS A 99 -5.02 -1.88 11.36
N ALA A 100 -4.35 -2.96 11.76
CA ALA A 100 -3.31 -2.91 12.79
C ALA A 100 -2.15 -1.98 12.37
N SER A 101 -1.79 -1.96 11.09
CA SER A 101 -0.72 -1.11 10.56
C SER A 101 -1.07 0.38 10.62
N ILE A 102 -2.31 0.72 10.26
CA ILE A 102 -2.84 2.09 10.36
C ILE A 102 -2.86 2.54 11.82
N ASP A 103 -3.35 1.70 12.73
CA ASP A 103 -3.42 1.99 14.16
C ASP A 103 -2.03 2.29 14.75
N VAL A 104 -1.05 1.44 14.45
CA VAL A 104 0.33 1.60 14.92
C VAL A 104 0.97 2.89 14.40
N LEU A 105 0.85 3.18 13.10
CA LEU A 105 1.46 4.37 12.50
C LEU A 105 0.79 5.66 13.00
N SER A 106 -0.53 5.69 13.03
CA SER A 106 -1.29 6.87 13.49
C SER A 106 -1.07 7.14 14.98
N THR A 107 -1.01 6.10 15.82
CA THR A 107 -0.66 6.23 17.25
C THR A 107 0.75 6.77 17.45
N ALA A 108 1.69 6.38 16.59
CA ALA A 108 3.06 6.92 16.59
C ALA A 108 3.17 8.32 15.95
N ARG A 109 2.05 8.93 15.54
CA ARG A 109 1.97 10.22 14.83
C ARG A 109 2.75 10.24 13.51
N VAL A 110 2.89 9.09 12.88
CA VAL A 110 3.39 8.98 11.50
C VAL A 110 2.19 9.10 10.56
N ASN A 111 2.21 10.09 9.68
CA ASN A 111 1.13 10.27 8.70
C ASN A 111 1.05 9.03 7.82
N VAL A 112 -0.15 8.49 7.63
CA VAL A 112 -0.38 7.29 6.84
C VAL A 112 -1.59 7.45 5.94
N SER A 113 -1.52 6.88 4.74
CA SER A 113 -2.66 6.82 3.83
C SER A 113 -2.72 5.49 3.10
N ILE A 114 -3.95 5.09 2.76
CA ILE A 114 -4.25 3.92 1.94
C ILE A 114 -4.45 4.42 0.52
N TYR A 115 -3.61 3.95 -0.40
CA TYR A 115 -3.66 4.30 -1.81
C TYR A 115 -4.11 3.09 -2.62
N ASN A 116 -4.73 3.36 -3.76
CA ASN A 116 -4.99 2.36 -4.81
C ASN A 116 -5.85 1.15 -4.37
N LEU A 117 -6.70 1.31 -3.35
CA LEU A 117 -7.68 0.30 -2.96
C LEU A 117 -9.10 0.89 -3.08
N PRO A 118 -10.05 0.17 -3.71
CA PRO A 118 -11.45 0.56 -3.69
C PRO A 118 -12.01 0.66 -2.27
N LEU A 119 -12.85 1.65 -1.98
CA LEU A 119 -13.40 1.86 -0.63
C LEU A 119 -14.22 0.65 -0.13
N CYS A 120 -14.86 -0.09 -1.02
CA CYS A 120 -15.67 -1.26 -0.69
C CYS A 120 -14.88 -2.43 -0.11
N VAL A 121 -13.59 -2.54 -0.44
CA VAL A 121 -12.70 -3.60 0.07
C VAL A 121 -11.90 -3.17 1.30
N ILE A 122 -12.09 -1.94 1.77
CA ILE A 122 -11.45 -1.38 2.97
C ILE A 122 -12.43 -1.44 4.14
N ASP A 123 -11.97 -1.92 5.30
CA ASP A 123 -12.74 -1.91 6.54
C ASP A 123 -13.22 -0.48 6.87
N PRO A 124 -14.52 -0.28 7.17
CA PRO A 124 -15.09 1.06 7.42
C PRO A 124 -14.32 1.90 8.44
N SER A 125 -13.71 1.28 9.46
CA SER A 125 -12.96 1.98 10.52
C SER A 125 -11.68 2.65 10.03
N ILE A 126 -11.12 2.21 8.90
CA ILE A 126 -9.88 2.76 8.32
C ILE A 126 -10.09 3.45 6.96
N ARG A 127 -11.33 3.52 6.47
CA ARG A 127 -11.67 4.31 5.26
C ARG A 127 -11.27 5.78 5.33
N PRO A 128 -11.29 6.48 6.49
CA PRO A 128 -10.81 7.87 6.55
C PRO A 128 -9.34 8.06 6.14
N PHE A 129 -8.54 6.99 6.12
CA PHE A 129 -7.15 7.01 5.66
C PHE A 129 -7.02 6.77 4.16
N ALA A 130 -8.10 6.39 3.47
CA ALA A 130 -8.08 6.15 2.03
C ALA A 130 -8.05 7.47 1.25
N VAL A 131 -7.16 7.53 0.26
CA VAL A 131 -6.99 8.71 -0.61
C VAL A 131 -7.09 8.27 -2.06
N GLN A 132 -7.83 9.04 -2.86
CA GLN A 132 -7.88 8.88 -4.31
C GLN A 132 -6.55 9.37 -4.91
N SER A 133 -5.56 8.49 -4.93
CA SER A 133 -4.18 8.75 -5.35
C SER A 133 -3.91 8.46 -6.84
N ILE A 134 -4.88 7.86 -7.54
CA ILE A 134 -4.75 7.49 -8.94
C ILE A 134 -5.41 8.57 -9.81
N SER A 135 -4.69 9.05 -10.83
CA SER A 135 -5.20 10.01 -11.81
C SER A 135 -6.42 9.48 -12.56
N ASP A 136 -7.38 10.35 -12.87
CA ASP A 136 -8.68 9.97 -13.45
C ASP A 136 -8.58 9.12 -14.73
N TRP A 137 -7.56 9.32 -15.56
CA TRP A 137 -7.35 8.55 -16.79
C TRP A 137 -6.89 7.09 -16.56
N LYS A 138 -6.39 6.77 -15.36
CA LYS A 138 -5.97 5.42 -14.96
C LYS A 138 -7.02 4.65 -14.15
N ASN A 139 -8.17 5.27 -13.88
CA ASN A 139 -9.24 4.64 -13.12
C ASN A 139 -10.30 4.06 -14.03
N THR A 140 -10.67 2.82 -13.74
CA THR A 140 -11.87 2.18 -14.27
C THR A 140 -12.81 1.80 -13.12
N TYR A 141 -14.07 1.58 -13.45
CA TYR A 141 -15.12 1.16 -12.53
C TYR A 141 -15.85 -0.03 -13.14
N VAL A 142 -16.17 -1.02 -12.31
CA VAL A 142 -16.93 -2.21 -12.70
C VAL A 142 -18.44 -1.95 -12.59
N GLU A 143 -19.26 -2.87 -13.11
CA GLU A 143 -20.73 -2.72 -13.15
C GLU A 143 -21.32 -2.46 -11.75
N GLU A 144 -20.79 -3.12 -10.72
CA GLU A 144 -21.20 -2.95 -9.32
C GLU A 144 -21.05 -1.51 -8.82
N CYS A 145 -20.19 -0.71 -9.45
CA CYS A 145 -19.95 0.68 -9.09
C CYS A 145 -21.01 1.64 -9.64
N GLU A 146 -21.87 1.23 -10.58
CA GLU A 146 -22.90 2.11 -11.17
C GLU A 146 -23.88 2.66 -10.13
N ARG A 147 -24.17 1.86 -9.09
CA ARG A 147 -25.09 2.20 -8.00
C ARG A 147 -24.38 2.64 -6.71
N CYS A 148 -23.05 2.80 -6.74
CA CYS A 148 -22.25 3.07 -5.55
C CYS A 148 -22.30 4.57 -5.19
N SER A 149 -22.70 4.87 -3.95
CA SER A 149 -22.89 6.25 -3.49
C SER A 149 -21.58 7.01 -3.30
N VAL A 150 -20.47 6.29 -3.05
CA VAL A 150 -19.13 6.85 -2.80
C VAL A 150 -18.20 6.77 -4.02
N ARG A 151 -18.76 6.53 -5.22
CA ARG A 151 -17.97 6.38 -6.45
C ARG A 151 -17.04 7.57 -6.71
N SER A 152 -17.51 8.80 -6.47
CA SER A 152 -16.76 10.03 -6.77
C SER A 152 -15.53 10.26 -5.87
N SER A 153 -15.44 9.59 -4.73
CA SER A 153 -14.30 9.67 -3.80
C SER A 153 -13.51 8.36 -3.72
N CYS A 154 -13.87 7.36 -4.52
CA CYS A 154 -13.22 6.07 -4.55
C CYS A 154 -12.01 6.09 -5.48
N ALA A 155 -10.93 5.39 -5.11
CA ALA A 155 -9.78 5.22 -5.99
C ALA A 155 -10.10 4.38 -7.25
N GLY A 156 -11.22 3.66 -7.26
CA GLY A 156 -11.59 2.77 -8.36
C GLY A 156 -10.59 1.62 -8.53
N PHE A 157 -10.46 1.16 -9.77
CA PHE A 157 -9.54 0.09 -10.18
C PHE A 157 -8.57 0.61 -11.23
N PHE A 158 -7.38 0.04 -11.30
CA PHE A 158 -6.46 0.35 -12.40
C PHE A 158 -7.05 -0.08 -13.76
N SER A 159 -7.09 0.85 -14.71
CA SER A 159 -7.52 0.59 -16.10
C SER A 159 -6.44 -0.12 -16.93
N THR A 160 -5.20 -0.13 -16.43
CA THR A 160 -4.01 -0.72 -17.04
C THR A 160 -3.74 -2.13 -16.51
N GLY A 161 -3.17 -2.98 -17.36
CA GLY A 161 -2.73 -4.32 -16.98
C GLY A 161 -3.82 -5.39 -17.03
N ARG A 162 -3.73 -6.37 -16.13
CA ARG A 162 -4.75 -7.43 -15.97
C ARG A 162 -5.43 -7.27 -14.61
N PRO A 163 -6.53 -6.49 -14.52
CA PRO A 163 -7.18 -6.19 -13.25
C PRO A 163 -7.56 -7.46 -12.51
N LYS A 164 -7.27 -7.47 -11.21
CA LYS A 164 -7.70 -8.50 -10.30
C LYS A 164 -8.77 -7.92 -9.40
N LEU A 165 -9.94 -8.55 -9.43
CA LEU A 165 -11.09 -8.10 -8.68
C LEU A 165 -11.16 -8.88 -7.36
N SER A 166 -11.26 -8.13 -6.27
CA SER A 166 -11.50 -8.71 -4.94
C SER A 166 -12.89 -9.32 -4.87
N ARG A 167 -13.05 -10.38 -4.08
CA ARG A 167 -14.37 -10.93 -3.73
C ARG A 167 -15.24 -9.97 -2.90
N GLY A 168 -14.65 -8.92 -2.34
CA GLY A 168 -15.33 -7.92 -1.50
C GLY A 168 -15.93 -6.75 -2.26
N ILE A 169 -15.90 -6.75 -3.60
CA ILE A 169 -16.47 -5.66 -4.38
C ILE A 169 -17.99 -5.65 -4.21
N ALA A 170 -18.49 -4.54 -3.65
CA ALA A 170 -19.91 -4.26 -3.51
C ALA A 170 -20.14 -2.75 -3.49
N PRO A 171 -21.32 -2.26 -3.91
CA PRO A 171 -21.68 -0.86 -3.71
C PRO A 171 -21.77 -0.54 -2.21
N ILE A 172 -21.34 0.68 -1.85
CA ILE A 172 -21.54 1.28 -0.52
C ILE A 172 -22.67 2.31 -0.62
#